data_AF-A0AAV7KAW6-F1
#
_entry.id   AF-A0AAV7KAW6-F1
#
_cell.length_a   1.000
_cell.length_b   1.000
_cell.length_c   1.000
_cell.angle_alpha   90.00
_cell.angle_beta   90.00
_cell.angle_gamma   90.00
#
_symmetry.space_group_name_H-M   'P 1'
#
loop_
_entity.id
_entity.type
_entity.pdbx_description
1 polymer ?
#
loop_
_entity_poly.entity_id
_entity_poly.type
_entity_poly.pdbx_seq_one_letter_code
_entity_poly.pdbx_strand_id
1 'polypeptide(L)'
;MIFFDNSTLAEKSRLSSEGDICTPNHVHAKAIRKPLLELTIKGQRVRLEPLLALIKSLAASENVDSKTMAAMALQFVSSSSGDYSTSSFCLEIVSKGTFQGNIKTHIPIAKSTFLLGQLEIGKRKYIELRRLCKSDNALFPKYVLISQYQADITLEKEFIFIRNVSDTPMGVGISYISIIKQTISRLLESLPTDSEFEFPLTFSATDALDGSGSHQVDNQIQELPDIGSKNFILFAFKLLAIHDSANKLIWENERLNSQFQIRPVTLLAAKENSENVRHLMDTYINPYVADMEENGKPLSQGLVRIKLLKTMFDGKMAGILSGAGGAHCQLCTAISNNYMMSNLYEMVCLLIVQ
;
A
#
# COMPACT_ATOMS: atom_id res chain seq x y z
N MET A 1 36.50 -18.51 2.73
CA MET A 1 37.68 -17.63 2.81
C MET A 1 38.58 -17.94 1.61
N ILE A 2 38.40 -17.22 0.51
CA ILE A 2 39.34 -17.13 -0.62
C ILE A 2 39.19 -15.69 -1.11
N PHE A 3 40.26 -14.90 -0.96
CA PHE A 3 40.35 -13.52 -1.47
C PHE A 3 40.80 -13.56 -2.93
N PHE A 4 40.25 -12.68 -3.76
CA PHE A 4 40.96 -12.23 -4.95
C PHE A 4 41.12 -10.72 -4.90
N ASP A 5 42.38 -10.37 -5.04
CA ASP A 5 43.03 -9.08 -4.90
C ASP A 5 42.74 -8.19 -6.11
N ASN A 6 42.35 -6.95 -5.85
CA ASN A 6 42.22 -5.90 -6.85
C ASN A 6 43.47 -5.04 -6.74
N SER A 7 44.48 -5.35 -7.54
CA SER A 7 45.63 -4.48 -7.69
C SER A 7 45.99 -4.30 -9.15
N THR A 8 46.11 -3.02 -9.50
CA THR A 8 47.06 -2.46 -10.46
C THR A 8 46.80 -2.73 -11.96
N LEU A 9 46.82 -1.77 -12.88
CA LEU A 9 47.38 -0.41 -12.88
C LEU A 9 46.64 0.40 -13.95
N ALA A 10 46.26 1.62 -13.57
CA ALA A 10 46.23 2.73 -14.50
C ALA A 10 47.69 3.16 -14.75
N GLU A 11 48.07 3.45 -16.00
CA GLU A 11 49.02 4.54 -16.29
C GLU A 11 49.05 4.89 -17.79
N LYS A 12 48.84 6.20 -18.06
CA LYS A 12 49.56 7.11 -18.99
C LYS A 12 49.65 6.73 -20.49
N SER A 13 49.68 7.62 -21.48
CA SER A 13 49.55 9.08 -21.59
C SER A 13 49.73 9.47 -23.08
N ARG A 14 49.03 10.52 -23.52
CA ARG A 14 49.43 11.60 -24.47
C ARG A 14 49.87 11.31 -25.92
N LEU A 15 49.16 12.03 -26.81
CA LEU A 15 49.58 12.88 -27.96
C LEU A 15 50.11 12.24 -29.28
N SER A 16 49.36 12.48 -30.38
CA SER A 16 49.82 13.00 -31.70
C SER A 16 48.65 12.87 -32.72
N SER A 17 48.03 13.96 -33.16
CA SER A 17 48.21 14.64 -34.47
C SER A 17 47.98 13.78 -35.73
N GLU A 18 46.92 14.15 -36.46
CA GLU A 18 46.75 14.12 -37.93
C GLU A 18 46.85 12.81 -38.72
N GLY A 19 45.75 12.53 -39.45
CA GLY A 19 45.75 11.94 -40.80
C GLY A 19 46.24 10.51 -40.96
N ASP A 20 45.34 9.54 -41.02
CA ASP A 20 45.02 8.89 -42.30
C ASP A 20 44.04 7.71 -42.14
N ILE A 21 43.32 7.50 -43.23
CA ILE A 21 42.23 6.55 -43.41
C ILE A 21 42.76 5.12 -43.25
N CYS A 22 42.43 4.48 -42.13
CA CYS A 22 42.49 3.03 -42.00
C CYS A 22 41.12 2.49 -41.57
N THR A 23 40.61 1.60 -42.41
CA THR A 23 39.41 0.77 -42.28
C THR A 23 39.06 0.40 -40.84
N PRO A 24 37.77 0.47 -40.44
CA PRO A 24 37.36 0.07 -39.10
C PRO A 24 37.64 -1.42 -38.93
N ASN A 25 38.61 -1.71 -38.06
CA ASN A 25 38.78 -3.01 -37.45
C ASN A 25 37.41 -3.54 -37.03
N HIS A 26 37.11 -4.78 -37.44
CA HIS A 26 36.03 -5.58 -36.89
C HIS A 26 36.27 -5.76 -35.38
N VAL A 27 35.91 -4.75 -34.60
CA VAL A 27 35.58 -4.93 -33.20
C VAL A 27 34.38 -5.85 -33.23
N HIS A 28 34.58 -7.12 -32.87
CA HIS A 28 33.49 -7.99 -32.49
C HIS A 28 32.70 -7.25 -31.42
N ALA A 29 31.61 -6.59 -31.83
CA ALA A 29 30.65 -6.02 -30.92
C ALA A 29 30.20 -7.19 -30.05
N LYS A 30 30.75 -7.28 -28.83
CA LYS A 30 30.25 -8.22 -27.82
C LYS A 30 28.78 -7.91 -27.74
N ALA A 31 27.95 -8.81 -28.29
CA ALA A 31 26.51 -8.63 -28.30
C ALA A 31 26.11 -8.32 -26.87
N ILE A 32 25.64 -7.08 -26.64
CA ILE A 32 25.26 -6.62 -25.32
C ILE A 32 24.13 -7.55 -24.90
N ARG A 33 24.46 -8.50 -24.01
CA ARG A 33 23.50 -9.49 -23.56
C ARG A 33 22.48 -8.74 -22.73
N LYS A 34 21.28 -8.55 -23.28
CA LYS A 34 20.16 -7.94 -22.56
C LYS A 34 20.02 -8.59 -21.17
N PRO A 35 19.72 -7.83 -20.11
CA PRO A 35 19.38 -8.37 -18.81
C PRO A 35 18.35 -9.49 -18.92
N LEU A 36 18.45 -10.51 -18.07
CA LEU A 36 17.59 -11.70 -18.15
C LEU A 36 16.10 -11.32 -18.11
N LEU A 37 15.75 -10.33 -17.28
CA LEU A 37 14.38 -9.82 -17.14
C LEU A 37 13.85 -9.12 -18.41
N GLU A 38 14.72 -8.68 -19.30
CA GLU A 38 14.35 -8.03 -20.56
C GLU A 38 14.25 -9.01 -21.74
N LEU A 39 14.60 -10.29 -21.53
CA LEU A 39 14.45 -11.32 -22.54
C LEU A 39 13.00 -11.81 -22.64
N THR A 40 12.61 -12.25 -23.83
CA THR A 40 11.35 -13.00 -24.00
C THR A 40 11.39 -14.29 -23.17
N ILE A 41 10.23 -14.85 -22.83
CA ILE A 41 10.14 -16.10 -22.04
C ILE A 41 10.96 -17.23 -22.69
N LYS A 42 10.93 -17.34 -24.02
CA LYS A 42 11.75 -18.32 -24.76
C LYS A 42 13.24 -18.03 -24.58
N GLY A 43 13.65 -16.76 -24.66
CA GLY A 43 15.04 -16.35 -24.44
C GLY A 43 15.53 -16.56 -23.00
N GLN A 44 14.68 -16.32 -22.00
CA GLN A 44 14.96 -16.62 -20.60
C GLN A 44 15.18 -18.11 -20.38
N ARG A 45 14.29 -18.95 -20.93
CA ARG A 45 14.39 -20.42 -20.82
C ARG A 45 15.68 -20.96 -21.41
N VAL A 46 16.01 -20.55 -22.65
CA VAL A 46 17.26 -20.99 -23.31
C VAL A 46 18.48 -20.54 -22.50
N ARG A 47 18.46 -19.33 -21.95
CA ARG A 47 19.59 -18.81 -21.16
C ARG A 47 19.73 -19.46 -19.78
N LEU A 48 18.64 -19.95 -19.21
CA LEU A 48 18.60 -20.64 -17.91
C LEU A 48 18.75 -22.16 -18.02
N GLU A 49 18.66 -22.74 -19.22
CA GLU A 49 18.72 -24.19 -19.44
C GLU A 49 19.98 -24.85 -18.85
N PRO A 50 21.20 -24.28 -18.98
CA PRO A 50 22.40 -24.89 -18.38
C PRO A 50 22.33 -24.94 -16.85
N LEU A 51 21.78 -23.89 -16.23
CA LEU A 51 21.59 -23.84 -14.78
C LEU A 51 20.55 -24.86 -14.32
N LEU A 52 19.44 -24.99 -15.05
CA LEU A 52 18.41 -25.99 -14.76
C LEU A 52 18.93 -27.43 -14.93
N ALA A 53 19.79 -27.67 -15.92
CA ALA A 53 20.45 -28.97 -16.09
C ALA A 53 21.39 -29.28 -14.91
N LEU A 54 22.17 -28.31 -14.45
CA LEU A 54 23.04 -28.44 -13.29
C LEU A 54 22.24 -28.72 -12.00
N ILE A 55 21.16 -27.97 -11.76
CA ILE A 55 20.27 -28.18 -10.60
C ILE A 55 19.71 -29.60 -10.61
N LYS A 56 19.27 -30.11 -11.77
CA LYS A 56 18.78 -31.49 -11.89
C LYS A 56 19.86 -32.52 -11.62
N SER A 57 21.09 -32.29 -12.11
CA SER A 57 22.22 -33.18 -11.88
C SER A 57 22.58 -33.25 -10.39
N LEU A 58 22.63 -32.10 -9.71
CA LEU A 58 22.93 -32.01 -8.28
C LEU A 58 21.81 -32.61 -7.43
N ALA A 59 20.55 -32.33 -7.80
CA ALA A 59 19.39 -32.95 -7.17
C ALA A 59 19.48 -34.49 -7.22
N ALA A 60 19.83 -35.04 -8.39
CA ALA A 60 20.01 -36.47 -8.56
C ALA A 60 21.19 -37.04 -7.74
N SER A 61 22.33 -36.32 -7.64
CA SER A 61 23.48 -36.80 -6.85
C SER A 61 23.22 -36.79 -5.35
N GLU A 62 22.47 -35.81 -4.86
CA GLU A 62 22.13 -35.65 -3.44
C GLU A 62 20.87 -36.43 -3.04
N ASN A 63 20.22 -37.14 -3.98
CA ASN A 63 18.94 -37.82 -3.78
C ASN A 63 17.84 -36.88 -3.23
N VAL A 64 17.82 -35.65 -3.73
CA VAL A 64 16.83 -34.60 -3.40
C VAL A 64 16.08 -34.22 -4.66
N ASP A 65 14.82 -33.80 -4.57
CA ASP A 65 14.10 -33.35 -5.77
C ASP A 65 14.64 -32.00 -6.30
N SER A 66 14.52 -31.79 -7.61
CA SER A 66 15.09 -30.59 -8.26
C SER A 66 14.48 -29.27 -7.78
N LYS A 67 13.27 -29.28 -7.19
CA LYS A 67 12.64 -28.06 -6.64
C LYS A 67 13.26 -27.72 -5.30
N THR A 68 13.47 -28.71 -4.44
CA THR A 68 14.16 -28.54 -3.17
C THR A 68 15.61 -28.08 -3.41
N MET A 69 16.31 -28.67 -4.38
CA MET A 69 17.66 -28.22 -4.76
C MET A 69 17.69 -26.77 -5.28
N ALA A 70 16.70 -26.37 -6.09
CA ALA A 70 16.55 -24.98 -6.54
C ALA A 70 16.22 -24.02 -5.39
N ALA A 71 15.37 -24.43 -4.45
CA ALA A 71 15.02 -23.64 -3.27
C ALA A 71 16.23 -23.45 -2.34
N MET A 72 17.05 -24.48 -2.12
CA MET A 72 18.30 -24.39 -1.36
C MET A 72 19.30 -23.42 -1.99
N ALA A 73 19.46 -23.47 -3.32
CA ALA A 73 20.33 -22.54 -4.04
C ALA A 73 19.83 -21.09 -3.94
N LEU A 74 18.51 -20.87 -4.07
CA LEU A 74 17.90 -19.54 -3.92
C LEU A 74 17.99 -19.02 -2.49
N GLN A 75 17.80 -19.87 -1.49
CA GLN A 75 17.98 -19.53 -0.08
C GLN A 75 19.40 -19.04 0.20
N PHE A 76 20.40 -19.78 -0.30
CA PHE A 76 21.81 -19.45 -0.11
C PHE A 76 22.16 -18.08 -0.69
N VAL A 77 21.71 -17.81 -1.92
CA VAL A 77 21.93 -16.52 -2.59
C VAL A 77 21.19 -15.39 -1.88
N SER A 78 19.92 -15.59 -1.52
CA SER A 78 19.07 -14.57 -0.89
C SER A 78 19.54 -14.20 0.52
N SER A 79 20.02 -15.19 1.29
CA SER A 79 20.62 -14.96 2.61
C SER A 79 21.92 -14.16 2.50
N SER A 80 22.71 -14.42 1.45
CA SER A 80 23.96 -13.70 1.19
C SER A 80 23.72 -12.25 0.70
N SER A 81 22.55 -11.96 0.14
CA SER A 81 22.16 -10.63 -0.34
C SER A 81 21.24 -9.85 0.62
N GLY A 82 20.91 -10.40 1.79
CA GLY A 82 20.05 -9.75 2.78
C GLY A 82 18.55 -9.76 2.45
N ASP A 83 18.10 -10.58 1.49
CA ASP A 83 16.67 -10.79 1.21
C ASP A 83 16.11 -11.91 2.08
N TYR A 84 15.77 -11.54 3.32
CA TYR A 84 15.26 -12.46 4.34
C TYR A 84 13.86 -12.99 4.02
N SER A 85 13.09 -12.29 3.17
CA SER A 85 11.73 -12.71 2.79
C SER A 85 11.77 -13.93 1.86
N THR A 86 12.62 -13.86 0.82
CA THR A 86 12.87 -14.97 -0.10
C THR A 86 13.57 -16.12 0.61
N SER A 87 14.53 -15.83 1.48
CA SER A 87 15.21 -16.86 2.28
C SER A 87 14.26 -17.65 3.20
N SER A 88 13.37 -16.95 3.91
CA SER A 88 12.40 -17.59 4.83
C SER A 88 11.40 -18.48 4.10
N PHE A 89 10.92 -18.05 2.93
CA PHE A 89 10.07 -18.85 2.07
C PHE A 89 10.78 -20.10 1.54
N CYS A 90 12.05 -19.98 1.12
CA CYS A 90 12.85 -21.12 0.68
C CYS A 90 13.14 -22.09 1.84
N LEU A 91 13.40 -21.60 3.05
CA LEU A 91 13.58 -22.41 4.26
C LEU A 91 12.32 -23.22 4.62
N GLU A 92 11.14 -22.65 4.45
CA GLU A 92 9.88 -23.38 4.66
C GLU A 92 9.71 -24.53 3.65
N ILE A 93 10.17 -24.34 2.41
CA ILE A 93 10.16 -25.38 1.38
C ILE A 93 11.16 -26.50 1.72
N VAL A 94 12.36 -26.16 2.17
CA VAL A 94 13.44 -27.11 2.50
C VAL A 94 13.13 -27.89 3.79
N SER A 95 12.65 -27.21 4.84
CA SER A 95 12.36 -27.81 6.16
C SER A 95 11.23 -28.83 6.15
N LYS A 96 10.30 -28.74 5.20
CA LYS A 96 9.20 -29.72 5.06
C LYS A 96 9.66 -31.03 4.41
N GLY A 97 10.93 -31.14 4.03
CA GLY A 97 11.67 -32.40 3.83
C GLY A 97 11.26 -33.27 2.64
N THR A 98 10.06 -33.10 2.10
CA THR A 98 9.56 -33.86 0.96
C THR A 98 8.42 -33.10 0.29
N PHE A 99 8.51 -32.88 -1.03
CA PHE A 99 7.32 -32.79 -1.88
C PHE A 99 6.72 -34.20 -2.04
N GLN A 100 6.47 -34.91 -0.93
CA GLN A 100 5.82 -36.22 -0.94
C GLN A 100 4.32 -35.99 -0.99
N GLY A 101 3.78 -36.14 -2.18
CA GLY A 101 2.36 -36.17 -2.43
C GLY A 101 2.01 -35.37 -3.66
N ASN A 102 1.04 -35.88 -4.41
CA ASN A 102 0.14 -35.10 -5.22
C ASN A 102 -0.57 -34.07 -4.34
N ILE A 103 0.15 -33.05 -3.89
CA ILE A 103 -0.39 -31.91 -3.20
C ILE A 103 -1.08 -31.08 -4.29
N LYS A 104 -2.32 -31.46 -4.56
CA LYS A 104 -3.33 -30.60 -5.21
C LYS A 104 -3.73 -29.44 -4.28
N THR A 105 -2.91 -29.01 -3.32
CA THR A 105 -3.24 -27.86 -2.49
C THR A 105 -2.90 -26.61 -3.28
N HIS A 106 -3.85 -26.21 -4.10
CA HIS A 106 -3.92 -24.84 -4.59
C HIS A 106 -3.87 -23.89 -3.39
N ILE A 107 -3.06 -22.84 -3.46
CA ILE A 107 -3.13 -21.76 -2.49
C ILE A 107 -4.57 -21.20 -2.58
N PRO A 108 -5.31 -21.13 -1.45
CA PRO A 108 -6.67 -20.58 -1.46
C PRO A 108 -6.71 -19.19 -2.08
N ILE A 109 -7.84 -18.86 -2.72
CA ILE A 109 -8.01 -17.56 -3.40
C ILE A 109 -7.78 -16.41 -2.42
N ALA A 110 -8.37 -16.49 -1.21
CA ALA A 110 -8.18 -15.49 -0.16
C ALA A 110 -6.70 -15.25 0.21
N LYS A 111 -5.92 -16.33 0.38
CA LYS A 111 -4.48 -16.24 0.70
C LYS A 111 -3.68 -15.66 -0.48
N SER A 112 -4.08 -15.98 -1.71
CA SER A 112 -3.45 -15.43 -2.92
C SER A 112 -3.74 -13.94 -3.08
N THR A 113 -4.96 -13.51 -2.79
CA THR A 113 -5.36 -12.08 -2.77
C THR A 113 -4.58 -11.31 -1.71
N PHE A 114 -4.43 -11.87 -0.51
CA PHE A 114 -3.61 -11.27 0.53
C PHE A 114 -2.14 -11.11 0.09
N LEU A 115 -1.55 -12.18 -0.47
CA LEU A 115 -0.17 -12.16 -0.95
C LEU A 115 0.06 -11.11 -2.05
N LEU A 116 -0.90 -10.95 -2.97
CA LEU A 116 -0.84 -9.90 -4.00
C LEU A 116 -0.71 -8.50 -3.39
N GLY A 117 -1.48 -8.21 -2.35
CA GLY A 117 -1.44 -6.93 -1.65
C GLY A 117 -0.13 -6.72 -0.90
N GLN A 118 0.38 -7.75 -0.23
CA GLN A 118 1.64 -7.66 0.52
C GLN A 118 2.87 -7.52 -0.38
N LEU A 119 2.85 -8.13 -1.57
CA LEU A 119 3.95 -8.05 -2.54
C LEU A 119 3.82 -6.86 -3.51
N GLU A 120 2.72 -6.11 -3.44
CA GLU A 120 2.44 -4.97 -4.32
C GLU A 120 2.56 -5.32 -5.82
N ILE A 121 2.17 -6.54 -6.19
CA ILE A 121 2.26 -7.01 -7.59
C ILE A 121 0.94 -6.84 -8.33
N GLY A 122 1.00 -6.13 -9.46
CA GLY A 122 -0.16 -6.00 -10.35
C GLY A 122 -0.49 -7.29 -11.12
N LYS A 123 -1.68 -7.30 -11.75
CA LYS A 123 -2.22 -8.39 -12.58
C LYS A 123 -1.20 -9.07 -13.49
N ARG A 124 -0.41 -8.28 -14.23
CA ARG A 124 0.56 -8.79 -15.19
C ARG A 124 1.66 -9.62 -14.51
N LYS A 125 2.29 -9.05 -13.48
CA LYS A 125 3.35 -9.73 -12.70
C LYS A 125 2.82 -11.00 -12.04
N TYR A 126 1.58 -10.98 -11.53
CA TYR A 126 0.94 -12.19 -10.99
C TYR A 126 0.73 -13.29 -12.05
N ILE A 127 0.24 -12.92 -13.25
CA ILE A 127 0.06 -13.88 -14.35
C ILE A 127 1.41 -14.48 -14.77
N GLU A 128 2.46 -13.67 -14.82
CA GLU A 128 3.83 -14.11 -15.10
C GLU A 128 4.33 -15.07 -14.01
N LEU A 129 4.23 -14.70 -12.73
CA LEU A 129 4.56 -15.56 -11.59
C LEU A 129 3.83 -16.90 -11.66
N ARG A 130 2.50 -16.87 -11.85
CA ARG A 130 1.68 -18.07 -12.00
C ARG A 130 2.11 -18.93 -13.18
N ARG A 131 2.52 -18.34 -14.31
CA ARG A 131 2.99 -19.07 -15.50
C ARG A 131 4.34 -19.74 -15.24
N LEU A 132 5.24 -19.08 -14.52
CA LEU A 132 6.52 -19.65 -14.10
C LEU A 132 6.31 -20.87 -13.20
N CYS A 133 5.35 -20.80 -12.27
CA CYS A 133 5.00 -21.92 -11.38
C CYS A 133 4.11 -23.01 -12.04
N LYS A 134 3.68 -22.85 -13.30
CA LYS A 134 2.69 -23.72 -13.94
C LYS A 134 3.25 -25.07 -14.41
N SER A 135 4.58 -25.29 -14.39
CA SER A 135 5.17 -26.55 -14.82
C SER A 135 4.82 -27.74 -13.93
N ASP A 136 4.23 -27.52 -12.75
CA ASP A 136 4.25 -28.51 -11.66
C ASP A 136 3.00 -28.52 -10.74
N ASN A 137 1.80 -28.52 -11.32
CA ASN A 137 0.51 -28.28 -10.66
C ASN A 137 0.30 -26.79 -10.34
N ALA A 138 -0.89 -26.28 -10.68
CA ALA A 138 -1.17 -24.85 -10.69
C ALA A 138 -1.30 -24.25 -9.27
N LEU A 139 -0.17 -24.07 -8.58
CA LEU A 139 -0.06 -23.59 -7.20
C LEU A 139 -0.92 -22.34 -6.92
N PHE A 140 -0.90 -21.39 -7.85
CA PHE A 140 -1.67 -20.14 -7.76
C PHE A 140 -3.00 -20.22 -8.54
N PRO A 141 -4.11 -19.68 -7.99
CA PRO A 141 -5.39 -19.60 -8.69
C PRO A 141 -5.28 -18.70 -9.92
N LYS A 142 -6.20 -18.87 -10.88
CA LYS A 142 -6.26 -17.95 -12.04
C LYS A 142 -6.60 -16.54 -11.54
N TYR A 143 -6.02 -15.51 -12.15
CA TYR A 143 -6.29 -14.12 -11.76
C TYR A 143 -7.77 -13.76 -11.84
N VAL A 144 -8.54 -14.34 -12.77
CA VAL A 144 -10.00 -14.14 -12.86
C VAL A 144 -10.70 -14.50 -11.56
N LEU A 145 -10.29 -15.59 -10.90
CA LEU A 145 -10.88 -16.00 -9.61
C LEU A 145 -10.50 -15.05 -8.48
N ILE A 146 -9.28 -14.50 -8.51
CA ILE A 146 -8.86 -13.45 -7.57
C ILE A 146 -9.69 -12.19 -7.80
N SER A 147 -9.85 -11.76 -9.05
CA SER A 147 -10.60 -10.57 -9.40
C SER A 147 -12.07 -10.67 -8.98
N GLN A 148 -12.68 -11.85 -9.16
CA GLN A 148 -14.03 -12.14 -8.68
C GLN A 148 -14.09 -12.08 -7.16
N TYR A 149 -13.17 -12.77 -6.48
CA TYR A 149 -13.11 -12.73 -5.03
C TYR A 149 -12.88 -11.32 -4.48
N GLN A 150 -12.02 -10.52 -5.11
CA GLN A 150 -11.83 -9.11 -4.78
C GLN A 150 -13.17 -8.38 -4.91
N ALA A 151 -13.83 -8.42 -6.06
CA ALA A 151 -15.14 -7.79 -6.25
C ALA A 151 -16.19 -8.25 -5.20
N ASP A 152 -16.19 -9.52 -4.82
CA ASP A 152 -17.09 -10.08 -3.81
C ASP A 152 -16.80 -9.58 -2.39
N ILE A 153 -15.54 -9.30 -2.05
CA ILE A 153 -15.16 -8.76 -0.74
C ILE A 153 -15.10 -7.24 -0.71
N THR A 154 -15.10 -6.55 -1.85
CA THR A 154 -15.12 -5.09 -1.90
C THR A 154 -16.56 -4.58 -1.94
N LEU A 155 -16.80 -3.40 -1.39
CA LEU A 155 -18.11 -2.74 -1.44
C LEU A 155 -18.31 -1.98 -2.76
N GLU A 156 -18.01 -2.59 -3.91
CA GLU A 156 -18.01 -1.88 -5.19
C GLU A 156 -19.39 -1.27 -5.52
N LYS A 157 -20.47 -1.92 -5.07
CA LYS A 157 -21.84 -1.45 -5.25
C LYS A 157 -22.19 -0.22 -4.39
N GLU A 158 -21.39 0.06 -3.38
CA GLU A 158 -21.56 1.16 -2.44
C GLU A 158 -20.66 2.35 -2.79
N PHE A 159 -19.97 2.30 -3.93
CA PHE A 159 -19.17 3.43 -4.40
C PHE A 159 -20.07 4.62 -4.71
N ILE A 160 -19.67 5.77 -4.16
CA ILE A 160 -20.31 7.06 -4.39
C ILE A 160 -19.32 7.97 -5.12
N PHE A 161 -19.83 8.72 -6.08
CA PHE A 161 -19.08 9.82 -6.68
C PHE A 161 -19.21 11.04 -5.79
N ILE A 162 -18.07 11.55 -5.34
CA ILE A 162 -18.04 12.81 -4.58
C ILE A 162 -18.01 13.95 -5.57
N ARG A 163 -18.91 14.89 -5.40
CA ARG A 163 -19.09 16.03 -6.30
C ARG A 163 -18.82 17.32 -5.55
N ASN A 164 -18.33 18.36 -6.22
CA ASN A 164 -18.18 19.68 -5.63
C ASN A 164 -19.54 20.38 -5.45
N VAL A 165 -19.52 21.60 -4.93
CA VAL A 165 -20.72 22.45 -4.78
C VAL A 165 -21.41 22.74 -6.13
N SER A 166 -20.65 22.71 -7.23
CA SER A 166 -21.14 22.86 -8.61
C SER A 166 -21.47 21.53 -9.30
N ASP A 167 -21.65 20.45 -8.53
CA ASP A 167 -22.00 19.09 -8.99
C ASP A 167 -20.98 18.40 -9.93
N THR A 168 -19.77 18.94 -10.04
CA THR A 168 -18.66 18.34 -10.80
C THR A 168 -18.01 17.22 -9.99
N PRO A 169 -17.85 16.00 -10.55
CA PRO A 169 -17.15 14.92 -9.85
C PRO A 169 -15.73 15.34 -9.47
N MET A 170 -15.40 15.28 -8.18
CA MET A 170 -14.06 15.55 -7.65
C MET A 170 -13.38 14.30 -7.14
N GLY A 171 -14.10 13.21 -6.90
CA GLY A 171 -13.51 12.04 -6.27
C GLY A 171 -14.43 10.86 -6.19
N VAL A 172 -13.92 9.83 -5.53
CA VAL A 172 -14.62 8.57 -5.27
C VAL A 172 -14.58 8.29 -3.78
N GLY A 173 -15.70 7.79 -3.26
CA GLY A 173 -15.77 7.32 -1.90
C GLY A 173 -16.63 6.07 -1.79
N ILE A 174 -16.68 5.53 -0.58
CA ILE A 174 -17.62 4.50 -0.17
C ILE A 174 -18.50 5.12 0.92
N SER A 175 -19.78 4.75 0.96
CA SER A 175 -20.66 5.09 2.09
C SER A 175 -19.97 4.80 3.43
N TYR A 176 -19.84 5.82 4.28
CA TYR A 176 -19.14 5.71 5.56
C TYR A 176 -19.77 4.64 6.47
N ILE A 177 -21.10 4.55 6.48
CA ILE A 177 -21.82 3.51 7.21
C ILE A 177 -21.48 2.13 6.67
N SER A 178 -21.50 1.96 5.35
CA SER A 178 -21.30 0.66 4.71
C SER A 178 -19.89 0.11 4.99
N ILE A 179 -18.86 0.96 4.93
CA ILE A 179 -17.48 0.54 5.22
C ILE A 179 -17.26 0.23 6.70
N ILE A 180 -17.89 0.97 7.62
CA ILE A 180 -17.85 0.64 9.05
C ILE A 180 -18.52 -0.69 9.30
N LYS A 181 -19.75 -0.88 8.82
CA LYS A 181 -20.49 -2.13 8.99
C LYS A 181 -19.69 -3.33 8.48
N GLN A 182 -19.11 -3.21 7.29
CA GLN A 182 -18.29 -4.29 6.74
C GLN A 182 -17.04 -4.55 7.59
N THR A 183 -16.34 -3.50 8.01
CA THR A 183 -15.13 -3.62 8.84
C THR A 183 -15.45 -4.34 10.16
N ILE A 184 -16.57 -3.96 10.79
CA ILE A 184 -17.05 -4.58 12.02
C ILE A 184 -17.45 -6.04 11.79
N SER A 185 -18.29 -6.32 10.80
CA SER A 185 -18.73 -7.69 10.52
C SER A 185 -17.55 -8.62 10.27
N ARG A 186 -16.55 -8.18 9.50
CA ARG A 186 -15.32 -8.95 9.25
C ARG A 186 -14.50 -9.18 10.51
N LEU A 187 -14.46 -8.20 11.39
CA LEU A 187 -13.75 -8.33 12.65
C LEU A 187 -14.46 -9.30 13.59
N LEU A 188 -15.78 -9.20 13.72
CA LEU A 188 -16.58 -10.15 14.51
C LEU A 188 -16.47 -11.59 13.96
N GLU A 189 -16.45 -11.76 12.64
CA GLU A 189 -16.19 -13.05 11.98
C GLU A 189 -14.81 -13.64 12.31
N SER A 190 -13.84 -12.80 12.73
CA SER A 190 -12.49 -13.23 13.07
C SER A 190 -12.30 -13.54 14.56
N LEU A 191 -13.28 -13.21 15.41
CA LEU A 191 -13.24 -13.54 16.83
C LEU A 191 -13.44 -15.05 17.04
N PRO A 192 -12.90 -15.62 18.13
CA PRO A 192 -13.16 -17.02 18.49
C PRO A 192 -14.67 -17.31 18.58
N THR A 193 -15.11 -18.47 18.11
CA THR A 193 -16.53 -18.87 18.07
C THR A 193 -17.21 -18.84 19.44
N ASP A 194 -16.45 -19.05 20.52
CA ASP A 194 -16.94 -19.09 21.90
C ASP A 194 -16.93 -17.70 22.58
N SER A 195 -16.74 -16.63 21.82
CA SER A 195 -16.73 -15.26 22.36
C SER A 195 -18.15 -14.82 22.74
N GLU A 196 -18.42 -14.73 24.04
CA GLU A 196 -19.68 -14.19 24.57
C GLU A 196 -19.58 -12.67 24.76
N PHE A 197 -20.48 -11.94 24.10
CA PHE A 197 -20.66 -10.50 24.22
C PHE A 197 -22.13 -10.11 24.07
N GLU A 198 -22.51 -8.99 24.70
CA GLU A 198 -23.87 -8.48 24.70
C GLU A 198 -24.02 -7.25 23.78
N PHE A 199 -25.16 -7.13 23.13
CA PHE A 199 -25.48 -5.96 22.31
C PHE A 199 -26.18 -4.87 23.13
N PRO A 200 -26.06 -3.57 22.76
CA PRO A 200 -25.33 -3.05 21.60
C PRO A 200 -23.81 -3.02 21.79
N LEU A 201 -23.08 -3.24 20.70
CA LEU A 201 -21.63 -3.08 20.68
C LEU A 201 -21.26 -1.62 20.39
N THR A 202 -20.26 -1.08 21.10
CA THR A 202 -19.71 0.26 20.91
C THR A 202 -18.32 0.18 20.29
N PHE A 203 -18.16 0.83 19.13
CA PHE A 203 -16.95 0.84 18.32
C PHE A 203 -16.22 2.16 18.49
N SER A 204 -15.08 2.14 19.14
CA SER A 204 -14.20 3.31 19.21
C SER A 204 -13.34 3.34 17.96
N ALA A 205 -13.42 4.42 17.19
CA ALA A 205 -12.61 4.64 16.00
C ALA A 205 -11.95 6.01 16.05
N THR A 206 -10.88 6.20 15.27
CA THR A 206 -10.37 7.53 14.94
C THR A 206 -10.51 7.78 13.46
N ASP A 207 -10.90 8.98 13.07
CA ASP A 207 -10.78 9.43 11.69
C ASP A 207 -9.38 9.95 11.41
N ALA A 208 -9.04 10.01 10.12
CA ALA A 208 -7.84 10.55 9.55
C ALA A 208 -8.20 11.32 8.29
N LEU A 209 -7.69 12.54 8.15
CA LEU A 209 -7.87 13.38 6.98
C LEU A 209 -6.55 14.04 6.67
N ASP A 210 -6.05 13.84 5.45
CA ASP A 210 -4.77 14.39 5.04
C ASP A 210 -4.81 14.83 3.57
N GLY A 211 -4.06 15.89 3.28
CA GLY A 211 -3.87 16.45 1.95
C GLY A 211 -2.49 16.08 1.40
N SER A 212 -2.44 15.41 0.25
CA SER A 212 -1.19 15.10 -0.45
C SER A 212 -1.09 15.92 -1.73
N GLY A 213 0.08 16.50 -2.00
CA GLY A 213 0.34 17.36 -3.15
C GLY A 213 1.35 16.76 -4.14
N SER A 214 1.60 17.49 -5.24
CA SER A 214 2.62 17.16 -6.25
C SER A 214 2.41 15.83 -6.99
N HIS A 215 1.17 15.41 -7.13
CA HIS A 215 0.83 14.22 -7.92
C HIS A 215 0.99 14.48 -9.42
N GLN A 216 1.32 13.42 -10.15
CA GLN A 216 1.31 13.42 -11.60
C GLN A 216 -0.14 13.54 -12.10
N VAL A 217 -0.36 14.44 -13.04
CA VAL A 217 -1.64 14.56 -13.75
C VAL A 217 -1.44 13.85 -15.09
N ASP A 218 -2.21 12.79 -15.30
CA ASP A 218 -2.22 12.09 -16.58
C ASP A 218 -3.07 12.89 -17.59
N ASN A 219 -2.65 12.90 -18.85
CA ASN A 219 -3.26 13.72 -19.93
C ASN A 219 -4.65 13.22 -20.38
N GLN A 220 -5.48 12.65 -19.50
CA GLN A 220 -6.56 11.79 -19.94
C GLN A 220 -7.89 12.48 -20.27
N ILE A 221 -8.26 13.65 -19.75
CA ILE A 221 -9.49 14.35 -20.19
C ILE A 221 -9.32 15.87 -20.04
N GLN A 222 -9.31 16.63 -21.15
CA GLN A 222 -9.23 18.10 -21.17
C GLN A 222 -10.52 18.80 -20.71
N GLU A 223 -11.59 18.05 -20.43
CA GLU A 223 -12.95 18.57 -20.22
C GLU A 223 -13.37 18.70 -18.76
N LEU A 224 -12.49 18.43 -17.79
CA LEU A 224 -12.79 18.64 -16.37
C LEU A 224 -11.97 19.83 -15.84
N PRO A 225 -12.42 21.08 -16.08
CA PRO A 225 -11.66 22.31 -15.82
C PRO A 225 -11.20 22.46 -14.36
N ASP A 226 -11.85 21.76 -13.42
CA ASP A 226 -11.57 21.85 -11.99
C ASP A 226 -10.82 20.65 -11.39
N ILE A 227 -10.57 19.57 -12.16
CA ILE A 227 -9.82 18.38 -11.70
C ILE A 227 -8.31 18.52 -11.99
N GLY A 228 -7.84 19.70 -12.42
CA GLY A 228 -6.42 20.03 -12.62
C GLY A 228 -5.56 20.04 -11.34
N SER A 229 -6.12 19.58 -10.22
CA SER A 229 -5.45 19.49 -8.93
C SER A 229 -4.35 18.43 -8.97
N LYS A 230 -3.09 18.85 -8.80
CA LYS A 230 -1.97 17.96 -8.42
C LYS A 230 -2.07 17.50 -6.95
N ASN A 231 -3.23 17.64 -6.33
CA ASN A 231 -3.46 17.38 -4.92
C ASN A 231 -4.63 16.42 -4.74
N PHE A 232 -4.51 15.57 -3.74
CA PHE A 232 -5.56 14.72 -3.26
C PHE A 232 -5.85 14.99 -1.78
N ILE A 233 -7.10 14.82 -1.39
CA ILE A 233 -7.52 14.72 0.00
C ILE A 233 -7.98 13.30 0.24
N LEU A 234 -7.40 12.63 1.25
CA LEU A 234 -7.80 11.30 1.67
C LEU A 234 -8.51 11.40 3.02
N PHE A 235 -9.75 10.92 3.08
CA PHE A 235 -10.42 10.63 4.34
C PHE A 235 -10.41 9.12 4.60
N ALA A 236 -10.01 8.75 5.81
CA ALA A 236 -9.91 7.38 6.27
C ALA A 236 -10.32 7.29 7.74
N PHE A 237 -10.53 6.07 8.23
CA PHE A 237 -10.67 5.82 9.66
C PHE A 237 -9.87 4.59 10.07
N LYS A 238 -9.67 4.44 11.37
CA LYS A 238 -9.04 3.28 11.99
C LYS A 238 -9.85 2.88 13.21
N LEU A 239 -10.17 1.60 13.32
CA LEU A 239 -10.80 1.05 14.51
C LEU A 239 -9.77 0.90 15.63
N LEU A 240 -10.16 1.32 16.83
CA LEU A 240 -9.33 1.29 18.04
C LEU A 240 -9.73 0.12 18.93
N ALA A 241 -11.02 0.03 19.27
CA ALA A 241 -11.53 -0.98 20.19
C ALA A 241 -13.03 -1.24 20.00
N ILE A 242 -13.48 -2.40 20.48
CA ILE A 242 -14.90 -2.79 20.58
C ILE A 242 -15.22 -3.07 22.04
N HIS A 243 -16.29 -2.46 22.54
CA HIS A 243 -16.86 -2.73 23.85
C HIS A 243 -18.30 -3.25 23.71
N ASP A 244 -18.75 -4.07 24.64
CA ASP A 244 -20.15 -4.50 24.73
C ASP A 244 -21.02 -3.52 25.55
N SER A 245 -22.29 -3.88 25.76
CA SER A 245 -23.25 -3.11 26.58
C SER A 245 -22.83 -2.98 28.04
N ALA A 246 -22.07 -3.94 28.57
CA ALA A 246 -21.50 -3.93 29.93
C ALA A 246 -20.15 -3.18 30.00
N ASN A 247 -19.74 -2.55 28.89
CA ASN A 247 -18.45 -1.88 28.73
C ASN A 247 -17.24 -2.83 28.90
N LYS A 248 -17.43 -4.12 28.65
CA LYS A 248 -16.35 -5.12 28.56
C LYS A 248 -15.64 -4.98 27.22
N LEU A 249 -14.32 -4.98 27.25
CA LEU A 249 -13.48 -4.97 26.05
C LEU A 249 -13.60 -6.32 25.31
N ILE A 250 -14.07 -6.28 24.07
CA ILE A 250 -14.22 -7.46 23.20
C ILE A 250 -13.02 -7.60 22.27
N TRP A 251 -12.49 -6.47 21.80
CA TRP A 251 -11.36 -6.43 20.89
C TRP A 251 -10.62 -5.10 20.99
N GLU A 252 -9.30 -5.13 20.83
CA GLU A 252 -8.44 -3.95 20.75
C GLU A 252 -7.43 -4.09 19.60
N ASN A 253 -7.12 -2.97 18.95
CA ASN A 253 -6.15 -2.92 17.88
C ASN A 253 -4.71 -2.89 18.43
N GLU A 254 -4.01 -4.01 18.33
CA GLU A 254 -2.61 -4.13 18.77
C GLU A 254 -1.60 -3.29 17.95
N ARG A 255 -1.99 -2.80 16.77
CA ARG A 255 -1.10 -2.13 15.82
C ARG A 255 -1.62 -0.76 15.41
N LEU A 256 -1.81 0.11 16.41
CA LEU A 256 -2.38 1.45 16.24
C LEU A 256 -1.67 2.31 15.18
N ASN A 257 -0.36 2.17 15.00
CA ASN A 257 0.41 3.01 14.05
C ASN A 257 0.65 2.34 12.69
N SER A 258 0.01 1.19 12.43
CA SER A 258 0.18 0.46 11.17
C SER A 258 -0.77 0.98 10.09
N GLN A 259 -0.22 1.27 8.90
CA GLN A 259 -1.01 1.60 7.71
C GLN A 259 -2.01 0.50 7.33
N PHE A 260 -1.74 -0.76 7.67
CA PHE A 260 -2.63 -1.89 7.37
C PHE A 260 -3.94 -1.86 8.18
N GLN A 261 -4.01 -1.04 9.23
CA GLN A 261 -5.22 -0.86 10.04
C GLN A 261 -6.05 0.36 9.62
N ILE A 262 -5.55 1.18 8.70
CA ILE A 262 -6.26 2.33 8.18
C ILE A 262 -7.23 1.85 7.07
N ARG A 263 -8.46 2.36 7.09
CA ARG A 263 -9.52 2.06 6.12
C ARG A 263 -9.83 3.32 5.33
N PRO A 264 -9.43 3.39 4.05
CA PRO A 264 -9.75 4.53 3.21
C PRO A 264 -11.25 4.57 2.93
N VAL A 265 -11.86 5.73 3.07
CA VAL A 265 -13.29 5.95 2.82
C VAL A 265 -13.47 6.78 1.56
N THR A 266 -12.67 7.84 1.39
CA THR A 266 -12.85 8.79 0.30
C THR A 266 -11.52 9.32 -0.19
N LEU A 267 -11.39 9.45 -1.50
CA LEU A 267 -10.27 10.10 -2.18
C LEU A 267 -10.80 11.20 -3.10
N LEU A 268 -10.42 12.44 -2.84
CA LEU A 268 -10.80 13.63 -3.61
C LEU A 268 -9.60 14.16 -4.37
N ALA A 269 -9.73 14.41 -5.67
CA ALA A 269 -8.79 15.20 -6.46
C ALA A 269 -9.04 16.70 -6.23
N ALA A 270 -8.65 17.19 -5.06
CA ALA A 270 -8.92 18.55 -4.62
C ALA A 270 -7.74 19.10 -3.82
N LYS A 271 -7.59 20.43 -3.81
CA LYS A 271 -6.67 21.10 -2.90
C LYS A 271 -7.26 21.11 -1.49
N GLU A 272 -6.42 20.80 -0.50
CA GLU A 272 -6.76 20.95 0.90
C GLU A 272 -7.01 22.43 1.26
N ASN A 273 -8.29 22.77 1.42
CA ASN A 273 -8.78 24.08 1.85
C ASN A 273 -10.07 23.92 2.67
N SER A 274 -10.50 24.98 3.35
CA SER A 274 -11.68 24.93 4.22
C SER A 274 -12.98 24.56 3.52
N GLU A 275 -13.16 24.98 2.27
CA GLU A 275 -14.36 24.69 1.51
C GLU A 275 -14.46 23.20 1.18
N ASN A 276 -13.43 22.61 0.57
CA ASN A 276 -13.39 21.21 0.19
C ASN A 276 -13.44 20.28 1.41
N VAL A 277 -12.73 20.63 2.47
CA VAL A 277 -12.71 19.83 3.70
C VAL A 277 -14.07 19.86 4.39
N ARG A 278 -14.70 21.04 4.53
CA ARG A 278 -16.05 21.13 5.13
C ARG A 278 -17.07 20.43 4.26
N HIS A 279 -17.03 20.63 2.94
CA HIS A 279 -17.93 19.95 2.02
C HIS A 279 -17.86 18.42 2.17
N LEU A 280 -16.65 17.86 2.24
CA LEU A 280 -16.45 16.44 2.49
C LEU A 280 -17.05 16.01 3.83
N MET A 281 -16.67 16.69 4.91
CA MET A 281 -17.07 16.31 6.26
C MET A 281 -18.56 16.47 6.49
N ASP A 282 -19.14 17.62 6.13
CA ASP A 282 -20.52 17.95 6.42
C ASP A 282 -21.52 17.23 5.52
N THR A 283 -21.13 16.95 4.26
CA THR A 283 -22.03 16.26 3.32
C THR A 283 -21.92 14.75 3.40
N TYR A 284 -20.70 14.21 3.55
CA TYR A 284 -20.46 12.77 3.33
C TYR A 284 -20.05 12.00 4.59
N ILE A 285 -19.67 12.65 5.69
CA ILE A 285 -19.13 11.97 6.88
C ILE A 285 -19.98 12.25 8.13
N ASN A 286 -20.05 13.51 8.58
CA ASN A 286 -20.68 13.94 9.82
C ASN A 286 -22.15 13.50 9.98
N PRO A 287 -23.02 13.56 8.95
CA PRO A 287 -24.40 13.13 9.08
C PRO A 287 -24.52 11.64 9.47
N TYR A 288 -23.63 10.82 8.91
CA TYR A 288 -23.61 9.39 9.20
C TYR A 288 -23.00 9.09 10.57
N VAL A 289 -21.95 9.82 10.97
CA VAL A 289 -21.35 9.68 12.31
C VAL A 289 -22.39 9.98 13.38
N ALA A 290 -23.06 11.13 13.30
CA ALA A 290 -24.05 11.55 14.29
C ALA A 290 -25.17 10.52 14.45
N ASP A 291 -25.69 10.03 13.33
CA ASP A 291 -26.75 9.01 13.31
C ASP A 291 -26.27 7.65 13.86
N MET A 292 -25.01 7.26 13.63
CA MET A 292 -24.43 6.05 14.22
C MET A 292 -24.11 6.19 15.72
N GLU A 293 -23.79 7.39 16.19
CA GLU A 293 -23.53 7.69 17.61
C GLU A 293 -24.84 7.70 18.41
N GLU A 294 -25.88 8.35 17.88
CA GLU A 294 -27.17 8.53 18.56
C GLU A 294 -28.07 7.29 18.45
N ASN A 295 -28.32 6.82 17.22
CA ASN A 295 -29.30 5.77 16.96
C ASN A 295 -28.67 4.37 16.84
N GLY A 296 -27.37 4.31 16.55
CA GLY A 296 -26.72 3.08 16.14
C GLY A 296 -27.23 2.55 14.79
N LYS A 297 -26.65 1.44 14.34
CA LYS A 297 -27.04 0.76 13.09
C LYS A 297 -27.16 -0.74 13.29
N PRO A 298 -28.15 -1.40 12.68
CA PRO A 298 -28.25 -2.85 12.75
C PRO A 298 -27.18 -3.52 11.89
N LEU A 299 -26.57 -4.57 12.45
CA LEU A 299 -25.88 -5.67 11.78
C LEU A 299 -26.71 -6.94 11.89
N SER A 300 -26.35 -7.98 11.15
CA SER A 300 -27.05 -9.28 11.21
C SER A 300 -27.05 -9.89 12.62
N GLN A 301 -26.04 -9.55 13.43
CA GLN A 301 -25.87 -10.07 14.79
C GLN A 301 -26.53 -9.18 15.86
N GLY A 302 -26.76 -7.88 15.60
CA GLY A 302 -27.29 -6.95 16.60
C GLY A 302 -27.00 -5.48 16.29
N LEU A 303 -27.27 -4.60 17.25
CA LEU A 303 -27.13 -3.15 17.10
C LEU A 303 -25.69 -2.68 17.38
N VAL A 304 -25.13 -1.85 16.51
CA VAL A 304 -23.79 -1.27 16.66
C VAL A 304 -23.83 0.24 16.77
N ARG A 305 -23.02 0.82 17.67
CA ARG A 305 -22.82 2.26 17.83
C ARG A 305 -21.38 2.61 17.59
N ILE A 306 -21.11 3.75 16.96
CA ILE A 306 -19.73 4.24 16.85
C ILE A 306 -19.47 5.28 17.95
N LYS A 307 -18.20 5.47 18.29
CA LYS A 307 -17.68 6.63 18.98
C LYS A 307 -16.46 7.08 18.20
N LEU A 308 -16.57 8.20 17.51
CA LEU A 308 -15.49 8.69 16.64
C LEU A 308 -14.61 9.69 17.38
N LEU A 309 -13.30 9.43 17.38
CA LEU A 309 -12.28 10.31 17.93
C LEU A 309 -11.58 11.07 16.80
N LYS A 310 -11.50 12.39 16.95
CA LYS A 310 -10.90 13.29 15.97
C LYS A 310 -9.42 13.54 16.24
N THR A 311 -8.59 12.52 16.00
CA THR A 311 -7.19 12.51 16.49
C THR A 311 -6.10 12.34 15.45
N MET A 312 -6.41 11.92 14.21
CA MET A 312 -5.40 11.83 13.14
C MET A 312 -5.51 13.02 12.17
N PHE A 313 -5.45 14.23 12.73
CA PHE A 313 -5.35 15.48 11.99
C PHE A 313 -4.04 16.16 12.36
N ASP A 314 -3.28 16.59 11.35
CA ASP A 314 -2.15 17.45 11.61
C ASP A 314 -2.62 18.86 12.04
N GLY A 315 -1.69 19.70 12.48
CA GLY A 315 -2.03 21.05 12.93
C GLY A 315 -2.67 21.90 11.82
N LYS A 316 -2.35 21.66 10.55
CA LYS A 316 -2.94 22.41 9.44
C LYS A 316 -4.42 22.04 9.26
N MET A 317 -4.72 20.74 9.20
CA MET A 317 -6.07 20.21 9.06
C MET A 317 -6.93 20.56 10.27
N ALA A 318 -6.40 20.43 11.48
CA ALA A 318 -7.07 20.86 12.70
C ALA A 318 -7.40 22.36 12.67
N GLY A 319 -6.52 23.19 12.10
CA GLY A 319 -6.75 24.63 11.92
C GLY A 319 -7.87 24.91 10.91
N ILE A 320 -7.90 24.16 9.81
CA ILE A 320 -8.96 24.23 8.80
C ILE A 320 -10.32 23.87 9.40
N LEU A 321 -10.38 22.77 10.16
CA LEU A 321 -11.61 22.25 10.77
C LEU A 321 -12.13 23.16 11.88
N SER A 322 -11.24 23.65 12.75
CA SER A 322 -11.61 24.56 13.84
C SER A 322 -11.90 25.99 13.39
N GLY A 323 -11.43 26.38 12.20
CA GLY A 323 -11.42 27.78 11.76
C GLY A 323 -10.36 28.64 12.45
N ALA A 324 -9.56 28.07 13.36
CA ALA A 324 -8.45 28.75 14.03
C ALA A 324 -7.15 28.50 13.24
N GLY A 325 -6.99 29.26 12.15
CA GLY A 325 -5.77 29.24 11.33
C GLY A 325 -4.68 30.18 11.86
N GLY A 326 -3.41 29.78 11.73
CA GLY A 326 -2.22 30.63 11.91
C GLY A 326 -1.95 31.10 13.34
N ALA A 327 -0.79 30.75 13.91
CA ALA A 327 -0.23 31.27 15.18
C ALA A 327 -1.07 31.13 16.48
N HIS A 328 -2.25 30.52 16.43
CA HIS A 328 -3.09 30.22 17.58
C HIS A 328 -2.92 28.77 18.06
N CYS A 329 -2.90 28.57 19.38
CA CYS A 329 -3.05 27.24 19.97
C CYS A 329 -4.49 26.75 19.73
N GLN A 330 -4.66 25.57 19.14
CA GLN A 330 -5.98 25.03 18.80
C GLN A 330 -6.79 24.54 20.01
N LEU A 331 -6.12 24.30 21.14
CA LEU A 331 -6.77 23.83 22.37
C LEU A 331 -7.23 24.97 23.28
N CYS A 332 -6.47 26.07 23.34
CA CYS A 332 -6.71 27.17 24.28
C CYS A 332 -6.78 28.56 23.63
N THR A 333 -6.76 28.62 22.29
CA THR A 333 -6.83 29.84 21.45
C THR A 333 -5.75 30.90 21.69
N ALA A 334 -4.80 30.63 22.60
CA ALA A 334 -3.69 31.51 22.91
C ALA A 334 -2.87 31.84 21.66
N ILE A 335 -2.54 33.12 21.50
CA ILE A 335 -1.73 33.62 20.39
C ILE A 335 -0.26 33.53 20.77
N SER A 336 0.59 33.13 19.84
CA SER A 336 2.04 33.31 19.98
C SER A 336 2.38 34.79 20.18
N ASN A 337 2.86 35.18 21.37
CA ASN A 337 3.32 36.55 21.67
C ASN A 337 4.43 37.05 20.73
N ASN A 338 5.12 36.16 20.02
CA ASN A 338 6.14 36.54 19.03
C ASN A 338 5.54 37.17 17.76
N TYR A 339 4.29 36.86 17.41
CA TYR A 339 3.60 37.47 16.27
C TYR A 339 3.17 38.92 16.53
N MET A 340 2.87 39.25 17.79
CA MET A 340 2.58 40.62 18.20
C MET A 340 3.85 41.49 18.16
N MET A 341 5.00 40.94 18.54
CA MET A 341 6.28 41.66 18.50
C MET A 341 6.78 41.96 17.09
N SER A 342 6.60 41.05 16.11
CA SER A 342 7.02 41.30 14.72
C SER A 342 6.17 42.39 14.04
N ASN A 343 4.86 42.41 14.28
CA ASN A 343 3.98 43.48 13.78
C ASN A 343 4.23 44.82 14.50
N LEU A 344 4.57 44.79 15.80
CA LEU A 344 4.99 46.02 16.49
C LEU A 344 6.30 46.55 15.90
N TYR A 345 7.25 45.67 15.58
CA TYR A 345 8.53 46.06 14.97
C TYR A 345 8.34 46.65 13.58
N GLU A 346 7.48 46.06 12.73
CA GLU A 346 7.13 46.63 11.42
C GLU A 346 6.37 47.95 11.54
N MET A 347 5.42 48.08 12.48
CA MET A 347 4.71 49.35 12.72
C MET A 347 5.64 50.44 13.27
N VAL A 348 6.56 50.10 14.17
CA VAL A 348 7.57 51.02 14.71
C VAL A 348 8.58 51.42 13.62
N CYS A 349 9.00 50.49 12.76
CA CYS A 349 9.85 50.80 11.62
C CYS A 349 9.14 51.72 10.59
N LEU A 350 7.84 51.55 10.36
CA LEU A 350 7.05 52.45 9.50
C LEU A 350 6.87 53.84 10.10
N LEU A 351 6.76 53.95 11.44
CA LEU A 351 6.66 55.23 12.16
C LEU A 351 7.99 55.98 12.30
N ILE A 352 9.14 55.30 12.16
CA ILE A 352 10.47 55.92 12.20
C ILE A 352 10.91 56.44 10.81
N VAL A 353 10.25 55.99 9.73
CA VAL A 353 10.57 56.36 8.34
C VAL A 353 9.62 57.44 7.78
N GLN A 354 8.58 57.83 8.51
CA GLN A 354 7.79 59.04 8.28
C GLN A 354 8.27 60.18 9.17
#